data_AF-W1XJN5-F1
#
_entry.id   AF-W1XJN5-F1
#
_cell.length_a   1.000
_cell.length_b   1.000
_cell.length_c   1.000
_cell.angle_alpha   90.00
_cell.angle_beta   90.00
_cell.angle_gamma   90.00
#
_symmetry.space_group_name_H-M   'P 1'
#
loop_
_entity.id
_entity.type
_entity.pdbx_description
1 polymer ?
#
loop_
_entity_poly.entity_id
_entity_poly.type
_entity_poly.pdbx_seq_one_letter_code
_entity_poly.pdbx_strand_id
1 'polypeptide(L)'
;MPGNDRVLIENLKKQQLLYTVAEKGAESTELKIIGSMKEALHPEIDGCEGILNAMARPQTAIVSLTVTEKGYCADAASGQLDL
;
A
#
# COMPACT_ATOMS: atom_id res chain seq x y z
N MET A 1 -3.77 9.35 -9.02
CA MET A 1 -5.09 9.42 -9.68
C MET A 1 -5.94 8.31 -9.11
N PRO A 2 -7.17 8.59 -8.66
CA PRO A 2 -8.14 7.55 -8.33
C PRO A 2 -8.22 6.53 -9.48
N GLY A 3 -8.22 5.23 -9.17
CA GLY A 3 -8.41 4.16 -10.16
C GLY A 3 -7.15 3.66 -10.91
N ASN A 4 -5.94 3.90 -10.40
CA ASN A 4 -4.70 3.35 -10.99
C ASN A 4 -3.97 2.37 -10.06
N ASP A 5 -4.60 1.96 -8.96
CA ASP A 5 -4.08 1.00 -7.97
C ASP A 5 -3.94 -0.41 -8.55
N ARG A 6 -4.93 -0.91 -9.29
CA ARG A 6 -4.82 -2.22 -9.98
C ARG A 6 -3.59 -2.27 -10.88
N VAL A 7 -3.42 -1.26 -11.73
CA VAL A 7 -2.29 -1.16 -12.67
C VAL A 7 -0.96 -1.03 -11.92
N LEU A 8 -0.93 -0.27 -10.81
CA LEU A 8 0.24 -0.18 -9.95
C LEU A 8 0.65 -1.55 -9.39
N ILE A 9 -0.31 -2.31 -8.86
CA ILE A 9 -0.06 -3.65 -8.32
C ILE A 9 0.44 -4.60 -9.42
N GLU A 10 -0.14 -4.56 -10.62
CA GLU A 10 0.35 -5.34 -11.76
C GLU A 10 1.79 -4.97 -12.14
N ASN A 11 2.12 -3.68 -12.16
CA ASN A 11 3.46 -3.20 -12.50
C ASN A 11 4.49 -3.60 -11.44
N LEU A 12 4.13 -3.58 -10.16
CA LEU A 12 4.98 -4.10 -9.08
C LEU A 12 5.21 -5.60 -9.27
N LYS A 13 4.16 -6.39 -9.51
CA LYS A 13 4.28 -7.84 -9.77
C LYS A 13 5.22 -8.13 -10.96
N LYS A 14 5.09 -7.39 -12.08
CA LYS A 14 5.95 -7.52 -13.27
C LYS A 14 7.43 -7.21 -13.00
N GLN A 15 7.72 -6.39 -12.00
CA GLN A 15 9.08 -5.97 -11.61
C GLN A 15 9.63 -6.79 -10.43
N GLN A 16 9.06 -7.97 -10.14
CA GLN A 16 9.46 -8.79 -8.99
C GLN A 16 9.35 -8.02 -7.66
N LEU A 17 8.36 -7.12 -7.57
CA LEU A 17 8.08 -6.24 -6.44
C LEU A 17 9.19 -5.24 -6.10
N LEU A 18 10.11 -5.02 -7.04
CA LEU A 18 11.12 -3.98 -6.94
C LEU A 18 10.56 -2.65 -7.41
N TYR A 19 10.95 -1.58 -6.73
CA TYR A 19 10.68 -0.21 -7.15
C TYR A 19 11.84 0.71 -6.80
N THR A 20 11.96 1.84 -7.50
CA THR A 20 13.02 2.82 -7.27
C THR A 20 12.48 3.99 -6.46
N VAL A 21 13.15 4.33 -5.37
CA VAL A 21 12.98 5.58 -4.64
C VAL A 21 14.04 6.56 -5.13
N ALA A 22 13.60 7.76 -5.54
CA ALA A 22 14.48 8.86 -5.87
C ALA A 22 14.47 9.89 -4.73
N GLU A 23 15.57 10.00 -4.00
CA GLU A 23 15.78 10.99 -2.96
C GLU A 23 16.43 12.22 -3.58
N LYS A 24 15.66 13.29 -3.76
CA LYS A 24 16.11 14.52 -4.41
C LYS A 24 16.43 15.60 -3.38
N GLY A 25 17.71 15.99 -3.32
CA GLY A 25 18.21 17.13 -2.55
C GLY A 25 18.51 18.35 -3.44
N ALA A 26 19.06 19.40 -2.83
CA ALA A 26 19.49 20.60 -3.56
C ALA A 26 20.66 20.32 -4.53
N GLU A 27 21.63 19.51 -4.08
CA GLU A 27 22.89 19.27 -4.81
C GLU A 27 22.87 17.97 -5.63
N SER A 28 22.06 16.99 -5.23
CA SER A 28 22.10 15.66 -5.85
C SER A 28 20.76 14.92 -5.77
N THR A 29 20.64 13.88 -6.59
CA THR A 29 19.55 12.90 -6.52
C THR A 29 20.17 11.53 -6.34
N GLU A 30 19.78 10.84 -5.27
CA GLU A 30 20.15 9.45 -5.01
C GLU A 30 19.01 8.52 -5.44
N LEU A 31 19.33 7.42 -6.12
CA LEU A 31 18.36 6.42 -6.55
C LEU A 31 18.60 5.11 -5.78
N LYS A 32 17.56 4.60 -5.12
CA LYS A 32 17.60 3.37 -4.31
C LYS A 32 16.60 2.37 -4.85
N ILE A 33 17.05 1.15 -5.16
CA ILE A 33 16.16 0.04 -5.47
C ILE A 33 15.69 -0.59 -4.16
N ILE A 34 14.39 -0.64 -3.95
CA ILE A 34 13.77 -1.19 -2.75
C ILE A 34 13.19 -2.57 -3.06
N GLY A 35 13.48 -3.55 -2.19
CA GLY A 35 13.02 -4.95 -2.30
C GLY A 35 12.44 -5.53 -1.00
N SER A 36 12.02 -4.66 -0.09
CA SER A 36 11.36 -5.04 1.16
C SER A 36 9.94 -5.57 0.94
N MET A 37 9.26 -5.18 -0.14
CA MET A 37 7.95 -5.70 -0.50
C MET A 37 8.05 -7.16 -0.96
N LYS A 38 7.22 -8.03 -0.36
CA LYS A 38 7.18 -9.48 -0.68
C LYS A 38 5.90 -9.93 -1.34
N GLU A 39 4.85 -9.11 -1.26
CA GLU A 39 3.57 -9.35 -1.91
C GLU A 39 2.87 -8.02 -2.17
N ALA A 40 2.05 -7.97 -3.21
CA ALA A 40 1.21 -6.83 -3.55
C ALA A 40 -0.15 -7.37 -3.98
N LEU A 41 -1.21 -7.03 -3.24
CA LEU A 41 -2.55 -7.60 -3.45
C LEU A 41 -3.55 -6.50 -3.82
N HIS A 42 -4.50 -6.83 -4.68
CA HIS A 42 -5.58 -5.95 -5.09
C HIS A 42 -6.92 -6.70 -5.11
N PRO A 43 -8.04 -6.13 -4.62
CA PRO A 43 -9.33 -6.83 -4.57
C PRO A 43 -9.79 -7.37 -5.93
N GLU A 44 -9.58 -6.63 -7.02
CA GLU A 44 -9.95 -7.05 -8.37
C GLU A 44 -9.05 -8.16 -8.97
N ILE A 45 -7.86 -8.39 -8.40
CA ILE A 45 -6.90 -9.39 -8.89
C ILE A 45 -6.93 -10.64 -7.99
N ASP A 46 -6.92 -10.41 -6.68
CA ASP A 46 -6.68 -11.44 -5.66
C ASP A 46 -7.93 -11.72 -4.80
N GLY A 47 -9.01 -10.93 -4.97
CA GLY A 47 -10.24 -11.04 -4.19
C GLY A 47 -10.10 -10.52 -2.75
N CYS A 48 -11.22 -10.18 -2.12
CA CYS A 48 -11.25 -9.81 -0.70
C CYS A 48 -10.73 -10.93 0.19
N GLU A 49 -11.03 -12.19 -0.15
CA GLU A 49 -10.57 -13.36 0.58
C GLU A 49 -9.05 -13.51 0.56
N GLY A 50 -8.39 -13.26 -0.59
CA GLY A 50 -6.94 -13.31 -0.68
C GLY A 50 -6.25 -12.30 0.23
N ILE A 51 -6.81 -11.10 0.33
CA ILE A 51 -6.32 -10.03 1.22
C ILE A 51 -6.54 -10.42 2.69
N LEU A 52 -7.73 -10.88 3.06
CA LEU A 52 -8.05 -11.34 4.42
C LEU A 52 -7.13 -12.48 4.85
N ASN A 53 -6.87 -13.45 3.96
CA ASN A 53 -5.97 -14.56 4.22
C ASN A 53 -4.52 -14.08 4.44
N ALA A 54 -4.05 -13.07 3.70
CA ALA A 54 -2.72 -12.49 3.90
C ALA A 54 -2.61 -11.77 5.26
N MET A 55 -3.66 -11.03 5.65
CA MET A 55 -3.74 -10.38 6.96
C MET A 55 -3.79 -11.39 8.11
N ALA A 56 -4.46 -12.53 7.92
CA ALA A 56 -4.66 -13.56 8.95
C ALA A 56 -3.52 -14.57 9.08
N ARG A 57 -2.42 -14.45 8.32
CA ARG A 57 -1.29 -15.37 8.41
C ARG A 57 -0.66 -15.34 9.81
N PRO A 58 -0.26 -16.49 10.40
CA PRO A 58 0.29 -16.54 11.76
C PRO A 58 1.52 -15.64 11.99
N GLN A 59 2.32 -15.39 10.95
CA GLN A 59 3.50 -14.53 11.00
C GLN A 59 3.21 -13.02 10.82
N THR A 60 1.98 -12.65 10.45
CA THR A 60 1.59 -11.24 10.29
C THR A 60 1.42 -10.61 11.67
N ALA A 61 2.44 -9.87 12.12
CA ALA A 61 2.46 -9.27 13.46
C ALA A 61 1.94 -7.82 13.49
N ILE A 62 2.00 -7.09 12.36
CA ILE A 62 1.67 -5.66 12.26
C ILE A 62 0.88 -5.40 10.99
N VAL A 63 -0.19 -4.61 11.11
CA VAL A 63 -0.91 -4.01 9.98
C VAL A 63 -0.72 -2.50 10.04
N SER A 64 0.02 -1.94 9.09
CA SER A 64 0.21 -0.49 8.94
C SER A 64 -0.74 0.08 7.88
N LEU A 65 -1.19 1.32 8.05
CA LEU A 65 -2.18 1.95 7.18
C LEU A 65 -1.67 3.28 6.62
N THR A 66 -1.83 3.47 5.30
CA THR A 66 -1.64 4.76 4.61
C THR A 66 -2.90 5.09 3.80
N VAL A 67 -4.04 5.11 4.48
CA VAL A 67 -5.38 5.24 3.88
C VAL A 67 -5.88 6.69 3.75
N THR A 68 -5.00 7.67 4.03
CA THR A 68 -5.32 9.10 4.21
C THR A 68 -6.23 9.37 5.40
N GLU A 69 -6.43 10.64 5.74
CA GLU A 69 -7.24 11.08 6.88
C GLU A 69 -8.70 10.62 6.78
N LYS A 70 -9.25 10.61 5.56
CA LYS A 70 -10.64 10.19 5.32
C LYS A 70 -10.84 8.68 5.35
N GLY A 71 -9.77 7.89 5.23
CA GLY A 71 -9.85 6.43 5.24
C GLY A 71 -10.19 5.83 6.61
N TYR A 72 -10.19 6.65 7.68
CA TYR A 72 -10.53 6.21 9.03
C TYR A 72 -12.04 6.32 9.35
N CYS A 73 -12.84 6.86 8.44
CA CYS A 73 -14.29 7.07 8.63
C CYS A 73 -14.63 7.84 9.92
N ALA A 74 -13.81 8.82 10.29
CA ALA A 74 -14.05 9.66 11.46
C ALA A 74 -14.84 10.92 11.10
N ASP A 75 -15.84 11.26 11.91
CA ASP A 75 -16.47 12.57 11.86
C ASP A 75 -15.46 13.66 12.26
N ALA A 76 -15.31 14.67 11.40
CA ALA A 76 -14.26 15.68 11.58
C ALA A 76 -14.52 16.60 12.79
N ALA A 77 -15.77 16.77 13.21
CA ALA A 77 -16.13 17.65 14.31
C ALA A 77 -15.94 16.99 15.69
N SER A 78 -16.32 15.72 15.80
CA SER A 78 -16.33 14.96 17.06
C SER A 78 -15.15 14.01 17.22
N GLY A 79 -14.46 13.66 16.13
CA GLY A 79 -13.41 12.65 16.10
C GLY A 79 -13.90 11.22 16.36
N GLN A 80 -15.22 11.01 16.42
CA GLN A 80 -15.83 9.69 16.58
C GLN A 80 -15.98 8.99 15.22
N LEU A 81 -16.22 7.68 15.26
CA LEU A 81 -16.59 6.93 14.07
C LEU A 81 -17.93 7.45 13.51
N ASP A 82 -17.95 7.74 12.22
CA ASP A 82 -19.15 8.07 11.45
C ASP A 82 -19.87 6.76 11.09
N LEU A 83 -21.01 6.50 11.73
CA LEU A 83 -21.77 5.24 11.68
C LEU A 83 -23.03 5.36 10.81
#